data_AF-A0A956HN85-F1
#
_entry.id   AF-A0A956HN85-F1
#
_cell.length_a   1.000
_cell.length_b   1.000
_cell.length_c   1.000
_cell.angle_alpha   90.00
_cell.angle_beta   90.00
_cell.angle_gamma   90.00
#
_symmetry.space_group_name_H-M   'P 1'
#
loop_
_entity.id
_entity.type
_entity.pdbx_description
1 polymer ?
#
loop_
_entity_poly.entity_id
_entity_poly.type
_entity_poly.pdbx_seq_one_letter_code
_entity_poly.pdbx_strand_id
1 'polypeptide(L)'
;YFLNDDVDGGNLIGCLDKQIGEAAGCEGVVYDCLDMVTAHQGLGISTVDFGDLAEDYSAALDDHQAGLAPNLTDQDKMDIIGILASMAPDIVEDPDNNLTVYQRVGRKPAILGLIGKPGEVDSFVDNVANDAEVNGFFGATNFDRLNTCLTRQVSSIDGPIKYGQEVDAPPMIDEGVNAMAKCLDMCTSHGGLVDDMDMPITINDFGALVTDLVTAMDTAGVAQEDKDALLAALGPLCPQIVADPFSCMFNTQDLVLESLGVNTEIPDNAYNGALDSMLCVDLEVMDDGDGFDTVANASLELGVMHPWVGDLTIKVEAPDGTVFAAMSRPTLPEAADDGTDCCGDSSDLAPGNPVTFVDGGMFDAEQMGGTLGNMQVVCLNDNQCEFFPNKGSAISADEFGMAFGGKGSIGTWRVCIGDSGTGDVGQLVDVRLTLNETDAQFCP
;
A
#
# COMPACT_ATOMS: atom_id res chain seq x y z
N TYR A 1 11.26 11.23 -19.27
CA TYR A 1 11.86 10.29 -20.23
C TYR A 1 13.25 9.83 -19.84
N PHE A 2 14.28 10.68 -19.80
CA PHE A 2 15.69 10.19 -19.67
C PHE A 2 16.28 10.12 -18.24
N LEU A 3 15.70 10.79 -17.25
CA LEU A 3 16.23 10.84 -15.88
C LEU A 3 15.67 9.71 -15.00
N ASN A 4 15.84 8.47 -15.46
CA ASN A 4 15.57 7.25 -14.71
C ASN A 4 16.58 6.14 -15.08
N ASP A 5 16.71 5.11 -14.25
CA ASP A 5 17.64 4.00 -14.45
C ASP A 5 17.14 2.89 -15.39
N ASP A 6 15.89 3.01 -15.86
CA ASP A 6 15.31 2.14 -16.89
C ASP A 6 15.82 2.49 -18.31
N VAL A 7 16.48 3.64 -18.51
CA VAL A 7 17.06 4.06 -19.80
C VAL A 7 18.55 3.76 -19.86
N ASP A 8 18.95 2.91 -20.81
CA ASP A 8 20.36 2.75 -21.19
C ASP A 8 20.81 3.92 -22.08
N GLY A 9 21.30 4.98 -21.43
CA GLY A 9 21.79 6.17 -22.12
C GLY A 9 22.93 5.90 -23.11
N GLY A 10 23.76 4.87 -22.86
CA GLY A 10 24.84 4.50 -23.77
C GLY A 10 24.31 3.90 -25.07
N ASN A 11 23.35 2.99 -24.96
CA ASN A 11 22.69 2.40 -26.11
C ASN A 11 21.85 3.44 -26.88
N LEU A 12 21.14 4.32 -26.16
CA LEU A 12 20.38 5.41 -26.75
C LEU A 12 21.25 6.31 -27.63
N ILE A 13 22.38 6.80 -27.10
CA ILE A 13 23.32 7.64 -27.85
C ILE A 13 23.84 6.89 -29.08
N GLY A 14 24.23 5.61 -28.91
CA GLY A 14 24.71 4.78 -30.02
C GLY A 14 23.68 4.61 -31.14
N CYS A 15 22.40 4.45 -30.80
CA CYS A 15 21.33 4.35 -31.79
C CYS A 15 21.02 5.70 -32.45
N LEU A 16 21.00 6.79 -31.69
CA LEU A 16 20.78 8.14 -32.22
C LEU A 16 21.88 8.54 -33.22
N ASP A 17 23.14 8.27 -32.89
CA ASP A 17 24.30 8.53 -33.77
C ASP A 17 24.17 7.78 -35.10
N LYS A 18 23.76 6.50 -35.07
CA LYS A 18 23.54 5.70 -36.27
C LYS A 18 22.34 6.19 -37.07
N GLN A 19 21.25 6.55 -36.39
CA GLN A 19 20.00 7.02 -37.01
C GLN A 19 20.25 8.30 -37.80
N ILE A 20 20.86 9.30 -37.17
CA ILE A 20 21.16 10.58 -37.81
C ILE A 20 22.29 10.41 -38.83
N GLY A 21 23.31 9.60 -38.53
CA GLY A 21 24.43 9.36 -39.44
C GLY A 21 24.00 8.68 -40.74
N GLU A 22 23.16 7.65 -40.69
CA GLU A 22 22.61 6.99 -41.88
C GLU A 22 21.72 7.97 -42.67
N ALA A 23 20.83 8.69 -42.00
CA ALA A 23 19.92 9.65 -42.63
C ALA A 23 20.66 10.84 -43.29
N ALA A 24 21.77 11.29 -42.70
CA ALA A 24 22.64 12.32 -43.25
C ALA A 24 23.57 11.80 -44.36
N GLY A 25 23.58 10.49 -44.63
CA GLY A 25 24.38 9.87 -45.69
C GLY A 25 25.85 9.66 -45.34
N CYS A 26 26.19 9.52 -44.06
CA CYS A 26 27.55 9.22 -43.61
C CYS A 26 28.01 7.85 -44.16
N GLU A 27 29.13 7.84 -44.88
CA GLU A 27 29.63 6.62 -45.53
C GLU A 27 29.94 5.51 -44.49
N GLY A 28 29.34 4.33 -44.69
CA GLY A 28 29.55 3.16 -43.85
C GLY A 28 28.76 3.13 -42.55
N VAL A 29 27.93 4.14 -42.27
CA VAL A 29 26.98 4.13 -41.16
C VAL A 29 25.70 3.43 -41.61
N VAL A 30 25.23 2.46 -40.82
CA VAL A 30 23.99 1.73 -41.04
C VAL A 30 23.19 1.73 -39.75
N TYR A 31 21.90 2.03 -39.82
CA TYR A 31 21.01 1.91 -38.68
C TYR A 31 20.61 0.45 -38.48
N ASP A 32 20.92 -0.08 -37.29
CA ASP A 32 20.69 -1.48 -36.92
C ASP A 32 19.99 -1.65 -35.56
N CYS A 33 19.49 -0.55 -34.99
CA CYS A 33 18.69 -0.57 -33.77
C CYS A 33 17.20 -0.85 -34.06
N LEU A 34 16.35 -0.84 -33.03
CA LEU A 34 14.91 -1.02 -33.17
C LEU A 34 14.30 0.05 -34.08
N ASP A 35 13.27 -0.29 -34.86
CA ASP A 35 12.52 0.71 -35.62
C ASP A 35 11.82 1.70 -34.67
N MET A 36 11.56 2.92 -35.16
CA MET A 36 11.03 4.00 -34.33
C MET A 36 9.69 3.65 -33.69
N VAL A 37 8.81 2.91 -34.39
CA VAL A 37 7.52 2.49 -33.84
C VAL A 37 7.72 1.54 -32.67
N THR A 38 8.51 0.48 -32.86
CA THR A 38 8.77 -0.51 -31.79
C THR A 38 9.51 0.11 -30.61
N ALA A 39 10.46 1.02 -30.86
CA ALA A 39 11.25 1.65 -29.80
C ALA A 39 10.44 2.59 -28.90
N HIS A 40 9.39 3.23 -29.44
CA HIS A 40 8.59 4.21 -28.72
C HIS A 40 7.22 3.70 -28.29
N GLN A 41 6.89 2.45 -28.60
CA GLN A 41 5.58 1.87 -28.30
C GLN A 41 5.24 1.94 -26.80
N GLY A 42 4.12 2.58 -26.48
CA GLY A 42 3.60 2.70 -25.11
C GLY A 42 4.29 3.77 -24.27
N LEU A 43 5.13 4.63 -24.85
CA LEU A 43 5.74 5.75 -24.14
C LEU A 43 4.80 6.95 -24.01
N GLY A 44 3.71 6.98 -24.78
CA GLY A 44 2.69 8.03 -24.74
C GLY A 44 3.18 9.37 -25.27
N ILE A 45 4.24 9.39 -26.09
CA ILE A 45 4.88 10.62 -26.57
C ILE A 45 3.89 11.48 -27.35
N SER A 46 3.73 12.73 -26.92
CA SER A 46 2.84 13.67 -27.59
C SER A 46 3.54 14.50 -28.67
N THR A 47 2.75 15.21 -29.49
CA THR A 47 3.31 16.23 -30.42
C THR A 47 4.14 17.28 -29.67
N VAL A 48 3.73 17.62 -28.44
CA VAL A 48 4.43 18.61 -27.62
C VAL A 48 5.74 18.03 -27.10
N ASP A 49 5.75 16.78 -26.62
CA ASP A 49 6.97 16.11 -26.17
C ASP A 49 8.00 15.98 -27.31
N PHE A 50 7.54 15.60 -28.50
CA PHE A 50 8.40 15.53 -29.69
C PHE A 50 8.93 16.91 -30.10
N GLY A 51 8.09 17.95 -29.98
CA GLY A 51 8.48 19.34 -30.19
C GLY A 51 9.61 19.78 -29.25
N ASP A 52 9.47 19.48 -27.96
CA ASP A 52 10.49 19.81 -26.95
C ASP A 52 11.83 19.13 -27.29
N LEU A 53 11.82 17.86 -27.71
CA LEU A 53 13.03 17.16 -28.16
C LEU A 53 13.66 17.84 -29.38
N ALA A 54 12.87 18.28 -30.35
CA ALA A 54 13.36 18.97 -31.54
C ALA A 54 13.98 20.34 -31.19
N GLU A 55 13.41 21.05 -30.21
CA GLU A 55 13.96 22.29 -29.67
C GLU A 55 15.29 22.06 -28.96
N ASP A 56 15.36 21.04 -28.08
CA ASP A 56 16.60 20.65 -27.40
C ASP A 56 17.70 20.26 -28.40
N TYR A 57 17.34 19.51 -29.45
CA TYR A 57 18.26 19.11 -30.50
C TYR A 57 18.75 20.31 -31.32
N SER A 58 17.87 21.27 -31.61
CA SER A 58 18.25 22.52 -32.28
C SER A 58 19.22 23.35 -31.45
N ALA A 59 18.98 23.46 -30.14
CA ALA A 59 19.89 24.15 -29.23
C ALA A 59 21.27 23.46 -29.17
N ALA A 60 21.29 22.12 -29.16
CA ALA A 60 22.53 21.36 -29.22
C ALA A 60 23.32 21.60 -30.52
N LEU A 61 22.64 21.72 -31.67
CA LEU A 61 23.26 22.07 -32.94
C LEU A 61 23.84 23.50 -32.94
N ASP A 62 23.18 24.45 -32.29
CA ASP A 62 23.67 25.82 -32.12
C ASP A 62 24.97 25.85 -31.29
N ASP A 63 24.99 25.15 -30.15
CA ASP A 63 26.19 25.03 -29.33
C ASP A 63 27.33 24.30 -30.06
N HIS A 64 27.00 23.27 -30.83
CA HIS A 64 27.98 22.55 -31.66
C HIS A 64 28.58 23.46 -32.73
N GLN A 65 27.78 24.30 -33.39
CA GLN A 65 28.27 25.30 -34.35
C GLN A 65 29.17 26.33 -33.67
N ALA A 66 28.80 26.82 -32.49
CA ALA A 66 29.58 27.81 -31.74
C ALA A 66 30.95 27.26 -31.28
N GLY A 67 31.04 25.95 -31.03
CA GLY A 67 32.23 25.29 -30.54
C GLY A 67 32.95 24.44 -31.58
N LEU A 68 32.52 23.18 -31.71
CA LEU A 68 33.27 22.09 -32.34
C LEU A 68 33.16 22.06 -33.86
N ALA A 69 32.10 22.62 -34.43
CA ALA A 69 31.88 22.66 -35.88
C ALA A 69 31.48 24.05 -36.39
N PRO A 70 32.39 25.04 -36.41
CA PRO A 70 32.10 26.40 -36.89
C PRO A 70 31.65 26.51 -38.35
N ASN A 71 31.86 25.44 -39.14
CA ASN A 71 31.44 25.38 -40.55
C ASN A 71 30.03 24.81 -40.74
N LEU A 72 29.37 24.33 -39.67
CA LEU A 72 27.99 23.88 -39.74
C LEU A 72 27.11 25.07 -40.18
N THR A 73 26.40 24.92 -41.30
CA THR A 73 25.56 26.00 -41.82
C THR A 73 24.14 25.90 -41.30
N ASP A 74 23.39 27.01 -41.35
CA ASP A 74 21.97 27.00 -40.98
C ASP A 74 21.15 26.06 -41.88
N GLN A 75 21.60 25.86 -43.14
CA GLN A 75 20.98 24.89 -44.04
C GLN A 75 21.18 23.45 -43.53
N ASP A 76 22.39 23.10 -43.08
CA ASP A 76 22.67 21.77 -42.53
C ASP A 76 21.81 21.49 -41.29
N LYS A 77 21.65 22.50 -40.42
CA LYS A 77 20.77 22.38 -39.24
C LYS A 77 19.32 22.15 -39.66
N MET A 78 18.81 22.92 -40.62
CA MET A 78 17.45 22.72 -41.14
C MET A 78 17.26 21.34 -41.76
N ASP A 79 18.27 20.81 -42.46
CA ASP A 79 18.21 19.49 -43.07
C ASP A 79 18.18 18.38 -42.00
N ILE A 80 19.00 18.49 -40.94
CA ILE A 80 19.02 17.55 -39.81
C ILE A 80 17.71 17.60 -39.01
N ILE A 81 17.19 18.80 -38.72
CA ILE A 81 15.88 18.94 -38.04
C ILE A 81 14.75 18.43 -38.95
N GLY A 82 14.85 18.60 -40.27
CA GLY A 82 13.91 18.03 -41.23
C GLY A 82 13.92 16.50 -41.24
N ILE A 83 15.09 15.87 -41.10
CA ILE A 83 15.22 14.43 -40.89
C ILE A 83 14.51 14.01 -39.60
N LEU A 84 14.77 14.68 -38.47
CA LEU A 84 14.12 14.37 -37.20
C LEU A 84 12.60 14.49 -37.34
N ALA A 85 12.10 15.60 -37.88
CA ALA A 85 10.67 15.83 -38.09
C ALA A 85 10.00 14.77 -38.96
N SER A 86 10.73 14.17 -39.93
CA SER A 86 10.19 13.10 -40.76
C SER A 86 9.93 11.80 -39.99
N MET A 87 10.52 11.63 -38.80
CA MET A 87 10.32 10.47 -37.92
C MET A 87 9.11 10.63 -36.99
N ALA A 88 8.55 11.84 -36.87
CA ALA A 88 7.43 12.12 -35.97
C ALA A 88 6.23 11.16 -36.14
N PRO A 89 5.81 10.75 -37.36
CA PRO A 89 4.71 9.81 -37.54
C PRO A 89 4.93 8.43 -36.93
N ASP A 90 6.18 8.04 -36.69
CA ASP A 90 6.54 6.75 -36.10
C ASP A 90 6.81 6.85 -34.58
N ILE A 91 6.82 8.06 -34.02
CA ILE A 91 7.19 8.33 -32.61
C ILE A 91 6.02 8.89 -31.81
N VAL A 92 5.22 9.78 -32.40
CA VAL A 92 4.10 10.43 -31.69
C VAL A 92 2.92 9.46 -31.55
N GLU A 93 2.61 9.11 -30.32
CA GLU A 93 1.50 8.21 -29.97
C GLU A 93 0.25 8.96 -29.51
N ASP A 94 0.40 10.18 -28.98
CA ASP A 94 -0.70 11.04 -28.54
C ASP A 94 -0.59 12.45 -29.13
N PRO A 95 -1.13 12.68 -30.34
CA PRO A 95 -1.01 13.98 -31.00
C PRO A 95 -1.56 15.16 -30.18
N ASP A 96 -2.53 14.93 -29.31
CA ASP A 96 -3.30 15.97 -28.60
C ASP A 96 -2.80 16.25 -27.18
N ASN A 97 -1.81 15.49 -26.68
CA ASN A 97 -1.25 15.65 -25.34
C ASN A 97 -2.34 15.60 -24.24
N ASN A 98 -3.16 14.55 -24.28
CA ASN A 98 -4.28 14.34 -23.37
C ASN A 98 -4.50 12.88 -22.94
N LEU A 99 -3.63 11.96 -23.37
CA LEU A 99 -3.74 10.53 -23.06
C LEU A 99 -3.61 10.26 -21.55
N THR A 100 -2.67 10.96 -20.91
CA THR A 100 -2.35 10.80 -19.48
C THR A 100 -2.80 12.01 -18.65
N VAL A 101 -3.06 11.80 -17.36
CA VAL A 101 -3.23 12.85 -16.35
C VAL A 101 -2.02 13.76 -16.39
N TYR A 102 -0.79 13.22 -16.41
CA TYR A 102 0.45 14.00 -16.54
C TYR A 102 0.37 15.03 -17.67
N GLN A 103 -0.10 14.64 -18.86
CA GLN A 103 -0.24 15.53 -20.00
C GLN A 103 -1.36 16.56 -19.81
N ARG A 104 -2.53 16.13 -19.33
CA ARG A 104 -3.71 17.00 -19.14
C ARG A 104 -3.51 18.06 -18.07
N VAL A 105 -2.75 17.76 -17.01
CA VAL A 105 -2.41 18.73 -15.97
C VAL A 105 -1.26 19.67 -16.36
N GLY A 106 -0.70 19.52 -17.56
CA GLY A 106 0.30 20.44 -18.12
C GLY A 106 1.76 19.98 -17.99
N ARG A 107 1.99 18.67 -17.80
CA ARG A 107 3.32 18.04 -17.73
C ARG A 107 4.16 18.58 -16.57
N LYS A 108 5.45 18.21 -16.55
CA LYS A 108 6.38 18.57 -15.47
C LYS A 108 6.38 20.08 -15.11
N PRO A 109 6.38 21.05 -16.05
CA PRO A 109 6.42 22.47 -15.68
C PRO A 109 5.20 22.92 -14.86
N ALA A 110 3.99 22.48 -15.23
CA ALA A 110 2.78 22.81 -14.49
C ALA A 110 2.71 22.10 -13.14
N ILE A 111 3.10 20.82 -13.08
CA ILE A 111 3.19 20.07 -11.83
C ILE A 111 4.19 20.72 -10.87
N LEU A 112 5.35 21.15 -11.37
CA LEU A 112 6.36 21.83 -10.57
C LEU A 112 5.80 23.12 -9.92
N GLY A 113 5.03 23.91 -10.68
CA GLY A 113 4.37 25.11 -10.19
C GLY A 113 3.21 24.82 -9.22
N LEU A 114 2.44 23.75 -9.47
CA LEU A 114 1.38 23.27 -8.58
C LEU A 114 1.95 22.87 -7.22
N ILE A 115 3.06 22.11 -7.21
CA ILE A 115 3.73 21.69 -5.97
C ILE A 115 4.38 22.88 -5.28
N GLY A 116 5.19 23.64 -6.01
CA GLY A 116 5.86 24.86 -5.56
C GLY A 116 6.68 24.72 -4.26
N LYS A 117 6.91 25.85 -3.60
CA LYS A 117 7.72 25.99 -2.38
C LYS A 117 7.06 26.99 -1.41
N PRO A 118 7.48 27.02 -0.13
CA PRO A 118 6.96 28.03 0.80
C PRO A 118 7.21 29.45 0.28
N GLY A 119 6.17 30.29 0.31
CA GLY A 119 6.16 31.65 -0.23
C GLY A 119 5.77 31.75 -1.70
N GLU A 120 5.61 30.63 -2.41
CA GLU A 120 5.02 30.58 -3.74
C GLU A 120 3.50 30.46 -3.60
N VAL A 121 2.86 31.62 -3.50
CA VAL A 121 1.41 31.77 -3.26
C VAL A 121 0.61 30.83 -4.17
N ASP A 122 -0.37 30.17 -3.56
CA ASP A 122 -1.30 29.21 -4.18
C ASP A 122 -0.70 27.84 -4.56
N SER A 123 0.59 27.60 -4.30
CA SER A 123 1.17 26.26 -4.45
C SER A 123 0.81 25.34 -3.28
N PHE A 124 0.84 24.04 -3.51
CA PHE A 124 0.57 23.03 -2.50
C PHE A 124 1.47 23.18 -1.27
N VAL A 125 2.78 23.30 -1.48
CA VAL A 125 3.74 23.41 -0.36
C VAL A 125 3.58 24.75 0.39
N ASP A 126 3.14 25.83 -0.28
CA ASP A 126 2.81 27.07 0.41
C ASP A 126 1.54 26.94 1.26
N ASN A 127 0.50 26.24 0.77
CA ASN A 127 -0.70 25.94 1.58
C ASN A 127 -0.31 25.17 2.85
N VAL A 128 0.44 24.07 2.70
CA VAL A 128 0.92 23.25 3.81
C VAL A 128 1.78 24.04 4.80
N ALA A 129 2.66 24.91 4.31
CA ALA A 129 3.50 25.74 5.18
C ALA A 129 2.69 26.73 6.03
N ASN A 130 1.51 27.15 5.54
CA ASN A 130 0.63 28.10 6.22
C ASN A 130 -0.50 27.43 7.02
N ASP A 131 -0.70 26.12 6.89
CA ASP A 131 -1.68 25.36 7.66
C ASP A 131 -1.11 24.96 9.04
N ALA A 132 -1.70 25.49 10.10
CA ALA A 132 -1.29 25.20 11.48
C ALA A 132 -1.65 23.79 11.95
N GLU A 133 -2.48 23.05 11.21
CA GLU A 133 -2.80 21.64 11.51
C GLU A 133 -1.65 20.70 11.13
N VAL A 134 -0.97 20.96 10.00
CA VAL A 134 0.06 20.05 9.45
C VAL A 134 1.47 20.62 9.41
N ASN A 135 1.66 21.94 9.51
CA ASN A 135 3.00 22.53 9.31
C ASN A 135 4.04 22.11 10.36
N GLY A 136 3.62 21.61 11.53
CA GLY A 136 4.49 21.09 12.59
C GLY A 136 5.39 19.94 12.11
N PHE A 137 4.90 19.10 11.19
CA PHE A 137 5.67 18.00 10.59
C PHE A 137 6.80 18.46 9.65
N PHE A 138 6.76 19.72 9.18
CA PHE A 138 7.66 20.23 8.14
C PHE A 138 8.77 21.15 8.67
N GLY A 139 8.91 21.31 10.00
CA GLY A 139 9.85 22.26 10.60
C GLY A 139 11.34 22.04 10.25
N ALA A 140 11.73 20.80 9.91
CA ALA A 140 13.11 20.44 9.52
C ALA A 140 13.26 20.14 8.01
N THR A 141 12.22 20.42 7.22
CA THR A 141 12.14 20.00 5.81
C THR A 141 13.15 20.72 4.92
N ASN A 142 13.78 19.95 4.03
CA ASN A 142 14.46 20.50 2.86
C ASN A 142 13.42 20.67 1.74
N PHE A 143 12.90 21.89 1.57
CA PHE A 143 11.84 22.17 0.61
C PHE A 143 12.25 22.01 -0.86
N ASP A 144 13.53 22.18 -1.19
CA ASP A 144 14.02 21.89 -2.54
C ASP A 144 13.87 20.39 -2.82
N ARG A 145 14.32 19.56 -1.87
CA ARG A 145 14.22 18.11 -1.98
C ARG A 145 12.77 17.62 -1.98
N LEU A 146 11.93 18.19 -1.12
CA LEU A 146 10.51 17.86 -1.05
C LEU A 146 9.82 18.18 -2.38
N ASN A 147 10.03 19.38 -2.93
CA ASN A 147 9.46 19.79 -4.21
C ASN A 147 9.91 18.85 -5.34
N THR A 148 11.20 18.46 -5.39
CA THR A 148 11.68 17.47 -6.35
C THR A 148 10.92 16.16 -6.22
N CYS A 149 10.81 15.61 -5.01
CA CYS A 149 10.19 14.29 -4.83
C CYS A 149 8.69 14.30 -5.08
N LEU A 150 7.95 15.30 -4.60
CA LEU A 150 6.52 15.43 -4.86
C LEU A 150 6.23 15.62 -6.35
N THR A 151 7.01 16.47 -7.04
CA THR A 151 6.88 16.67 -8.49
C THR A 151 7.08 15.36 -9.23
N ARG A 152 8.09 14.57 -8.84
CA ARG A 152 8.35 13.27 -9.45
C ARG A 152 7.27 12.24 -9.14
N GLN A 153 6.76 12.22 -7.90
CA GLN A 153 5.69 11.32 -7.49
C GLN A 153 4.44 11.55 -8.34
N VAL A 154 3.97 12.79 -8.41
CA VAL A 154 2.80 13.15 -9.22
C VAL A 154 3.06 12.89 -10.71
N SER A 155 4.25 13.24 -11.21
CA SER A 155 4.61 12.99 -12.62
C SER A 155 4.78 11.51 -12.96
N SER A 156 4.83 10.62 -11.97
CA SER A 156 5.02 9.18 -12.16
C SER A 156 3.73 8.37 -12.13
N ILE A 157 2.59 9.02 -11.80
CA ILE A 157 1.27 8.38 -11.77
C ILE A 157 0.99 7.68 -13.11
N ASP A 158 1.11 8.44 -14.19
CA ASP A 158 1.00 7.92 -15.55
C ASP A 158 1.93 8.64 -16.55
N GLY A 159 2.84 9.47 -16.05
CA GLY A 159 3.80 10.19 -16.86
C GLY A 159 5.14 9.46 -17.07
N PRO A 160 6.06 10.08 -17.82
CA PRO A 160 7.33 9.49 -18.22
C PRO A 160 8.45 9.64 -17.17
N ILE A 161 8.12 10.17 -15.99
CA ILE A 161 9.05 10.32 -14.87
C ILE A 161 8.86 9.13 -13.94
N LYS A 162 9.95 8.55 -13.44
CA LYS A 162 9.91 7.39 -12.54
C LYS A 162 10.38 7.79 -11.15
N TYR A 163 9.47 7.71 -10.18
CA TYR A 163 9.73 7.99 -8.77
C TYR A 163 10.58 6.88 -8.14
N GLY A 164 11.62 7.23 -7.38
CA GLY A 164 12.49 6.25 -6.72
C GLY A 164 13.49 5.56 -7.66
N GLN A 165 13.52 5.97 -8.93
CA GLN A 165 14.40 5.45 -9.98
C GLN A 165 15.35 6.53 -10.52
N GLU A 166 15.62 7.59 -9.74
CA GLU A 166 16.44 8.73 -10.18
C GLU A 166 17.86 8.32 -10.61
N VAL A 167 18.37 8.97 -11.66
CA VAL A 167 19.79 8.99 -12.02
C VAL A 167 20.36 10.40 -11.82
N ASP A 168 21.66 10.62 -12.07
CA ASP A 168 22.25 11.94 -11.96
C ASP A 168 21.75 12.87 -13.07
N ALA A 169 21.13 13.99 -12.67
CA ALA A 169 20.72 15.02 -13.60
C ALA A 169 21.91 15.93 -13.99
N PRO A 170 21.97 16.42 -15.24
CA PRO A 170 22.91 17.46 -15.60
C PRO A 170 22.68 18.73 -14.76
N PRO A 171 23.74 19.52 -14.47
CA PRO A 171 23.60 20.76 -13.72
C PRO A 171 22.52 21.68 -14.29
N MET A 172 21.68 22.23 -13.41
CA MET A 172 20.59 23.18 -13.73
C MET A 172 19.38 22.60 -14.49
N ILE A 173 19.34 21.31 -14.83
CA ILE A 173 18.21 20.72 -15.58
C ILE A 173 17.10 20.21 -14.66
N ASP A 174 17.47 19.55 -13.56
CA ASP A 174 16.51 18.99 -12.60
C ASP A 174 17.13 18.96 -11.21
N GLU A 175 17.12 20.13 -10.55
CA GLU A 175 17.74 20.28 -9.24
C GLU A 175 17.12 19.30 -8.23
N GLY A 176 17.97 18.62 -7.46
CA GLY A 176 17.56 17.61 -6.48
C GLY A 176 17.40 16.19 -7.01
N VAL A 177 17.53 15.95 -8.32
CA VAL A 177 17.52 14.59 -8.91
C VAL A 177 18.94 14.02 -8.92
N ASN A 178 19.14 12.89 -8.23
CA ASN A 178 20.47 12.32 -7.94
C ASN A 178 20.39 10.80 -7.71
N ALA A 179 21.28 10.04 -8.33
CA ALA A 179 21.33 8.57 -8.22
C ALA A 179 21.63 8.05 -6.80
N MET A 180 22.40 8.82 -6.01
CA MET A 180 22.79 8.51 -4.63
C MET A 180 21.76 8.97 -3.59
N ALA A 181 20.79 9.80 -4.00
CA ALA A 181 19.76 10.35 -3.13
C ALA A 181 18.41 10.28 -3.86
N LYS A 182 17.95 9.04 -4.10
CA LYS A 182 16.65 8.74 -4.71
C LYS A 182 15.50 9.10 -3.77
N CYS A 183 14.32 9.36 -4.33
CA CYS A 183 13.14 9.61 -3.51
C CYS A 183 12.73 8.32 -2.80
N LEU A 184 12.42 8.42 -1.51
CA LEU A 184 12.13 7.26 -0.66
C LEU A 184 10.67 6.84 -0.81
N ASP A 185 10.36 5.57 -0.56
CA ASP A 185 8.96 5.13 -0.46
C ASP A 185 8.23 5.80 0.71
N MET A 186 6.89 5.67 0.74
CA MET A 186 6.07 6.34 1.75
C MET A 186 6.37 5.81 3.16
N CYS A 187 6.52 4.50 3.33
CA CYS A 187 6.86 3.91 4.63
C CYS A 187 8.16 4.45 5.20
N THR A 188 9.23 4.48 4.40
CA THR A 188 10.55 4.96 4.82
C THR A 188 10.54 6.47 5.05
N SER A 189 9.77 7.23 4.25
CA SER A 189 9.68 8.69 4.39
C SER A 189 8.96 9.13 5.66
N HIS A 190 7.94 8.39 6.09
CA HIS A 190 7.06 8.76 7.20
C HIS A 190 7.29 7.95 8.48
N GLY A 191 8.12 6.90 8.42
CA GLY A 191 8.44 6.04 9.56
C GLY A 191 9.00 6.80 10.76
N GLY A 192 8.23 6.85 11.85
CA GLY A 192 8.60 7.55 13.08
C GLY A 192 8.56 9.07 12.98
N LEU A 193 7.94 9.63 11.94
CA LEU A 193 7.72 11.07 11.82
C LEU A 193 6.73 11.54 12.88
N VAL A 194 7.09 12.62 13.56
CA VAL A 194 6.26 13.30 14.56
C VAL A 194 6.27 14.80 14.31
N ASP A 195 5.25 15.51 14.78
CA ASP A 195 5.19 16.97 14.75
C ASP A 195 6.10 17.62 15.81
N ASP A 196 6.00 18.94 15.99
CA ASP A 196 6.76 19.70 16.99
C ASP A 196 6.29 19.46 18.45
N MET A 197 5.25 18.66 18.63
CA MET A 197 4.67 18.23 19.90
C MET A 197 4.88 16.73 20.18
N ASP A 198 5.73 16.04 19.41
CA ASP A 198 5.98 14.60 19.47
C ASP A 198 4.73 13.74 19.18
N MET A 199 3.75 14.26 18.43
CA MET A 199 2.56 13.53 18.01
C MET A 199 2.78 12.87 16.64
N PRO A 200 2.37 11.59 16.46
CA PRO A 200 2.47 10.91 15.18
C PRO A 200 1.40 11.40 14.19
N ILE A 201 1.61 11.12 12.90
CA ILE A 201 0.66 11.47 11.83
C ILE A 201 -0.66 10.71 12.03
N THR A 202 -1.78 11.43 12.09
CA THR A 202 -3.14 10.89 12.19
C THR A 202 -3.89 11.00 10.86
N ILE A 203 -5.06 10.35 10.79
CA ILE A 203 -5.96 10.49 9.63
C ILE A 203 -6.46 11.93 9.42
N ASN A 204 -6.57 12.72 10.49
CA ASN A 204 -6.98 14.12 10.36
C ASN A 204 -5.88 14.95 9.70
N ASP A 205 -4.61 14.73 10.10
CA ASP A 205 -3.46 15.41 9.49
C ASP A 205 -3.34 15.04 8.00
N PHE A 206 -3.54 13.77 7.65
CA PHE A 206 -3.60 13.33 6.26
C PHE A 206 -4.75 14.01 5.50
N GLY A 207 -5.92 14.12 6.10
CA GLY A 207 -7.08 14.81 5.52
C GLY A 207 -6.86 16.32 5.31
N ALA A 208 -6.16 16.98 6.24
CA ALA A 208 -5.77 18.39 6.13
C ALA A 208 -4.78 18.58 4.96
N LEU A 209 -3.76 17.72 4.85
CA LEU A 209 -2.83 17.71 3.72
C LEU A 209 -3.55 17.51 2.37
N VAL A 210 -4.53 16.59 2.31
CA VAL A 210 -5.36 16.38 1.11
C VAL A 210 -6.16 17.65 0.78
N THR A 211 -6.66 18.36 1.79
CA THR A 211 -7.40 19.62 1.61
C THR A 211 -6.51 20.72 1.01
N ASP A 212 -5.25 20.82 1.46
CA ASP A 212 -4.26 21.74 0.89
C ASP A 212 -3.94 21.43 -0.57
N LEU A 213 -3.82 20.14 -0.91
CA LEU A 213 -3.60 19.69 -2.28
C LEU A 213 -4.79 20.03 -3.19
N VAL A 214 -6.01 19.75 -2.74
CA VAL A 214 -7.24 20.10 -3.48
C VAL A 214 -7.33 21.60 -3.72
N THR A 215 -7.00 22.41 -2.71
CA THR A 215 -6.98 23.87 -2.82
C THR A 215 -5.96 24.34 -3.87
N ALA A 216 -4.75 23.79 -3.89
CA ALA A 216 -3.75 24.11 -4.90
C ALA A 216 -4.22 23.70 -6.31
N MET A 217 -4.82 22.51 -6.45
CA MET A 217 -5.37 22.03 -7.74
C MET A 217 -6.54 22.89 -8.23
N ASP A 218 -7.41 23.35 -7.33
CA ASP A 218 -8.48 24.30 -7.64
C ASP A 218 -7.91 25.61 -8.21
N THR A 219 -6.91 26.18 -7.54
CA THR A 219 -6.30 27.44 -7.98
C THR A 219 -5.52 27.29 -9.27
N ALA A 220 -4.83 26.17 -9.47
CA ALA A 220 -4.15 25.84 -10.73
C ALA A 220 -5.13 25.53 -11.88
N GLY A 221 -6.43 25.40 -11.61
CA GLY A 221 -7.45 25.15 -12.63
C GLY A 221 -7.44 23.72 -13.16
N VAL A 222 -6.97 22.74 -12.37
CA VAL A 222 -7.00 21.33 -12.73
C VAL A 222 -8.46 20.86 -12.89
N ALA A 223 -8.75 20.12 -13.96
CA ALA A 223 -10.09 19.61 -14.22
C ALA A 223 -10.51 18.58 -13.16
N GLN A 224 -11.82 18.45 -12.89
CA GLN A 224 -12.30 17.55 -11.84
C GLN A 224 -11.90 16.09 -12.08
N GLU A 225 -11.97 15.62 -13.33
CA GLU A 225 -11.56 14.26 -13.70
C GLU A 225 -10.08 14.00 -13.35
N ASP A 226 -9.21 14.99 -13.55
CA ASP A 226 -7.79 14.86 -13.22
C ASP A 226 -7.54 14.96 -11.71
N LYS A 227 -8.31 15.78 -10.98
CA LYS A 227 -8.28 15.79 -9.51
C LYS A 227 -8.67 14.43 -8.94
N ASP A 228 -9.75 13.85 -9.46
CA ASP A 228 -10.22 12.54 -9.03
C ASP A 228 -9.16 11.46 -9.29
N ALA A 229 -8.48 11.51 -10.44
CA ALA A 229 -7.39 10.59 -10.75
C ALA A 229 -6.17 10.77 -9.82
N LEU A 230 -5.77 12.00 -9.52
CA LEU A 230 -4.67 12.31 -8.60
C LEU A 230 -5.00 11.86 -7.16
N LEU A 231 -6.23 12.11 -6.69
CA LEU A 231 -6.67 11.68 -5.36
C LEU A 231 -6.85 10.16 -5.27
N ALA A 232 -7.29 9.51 -6.35
CA ALA A 232 -7.36 8.05 -6.42
C ALA A 232 -5.97 7.39 -6.35
N ALA A 233 -4.93 8.04 -6.89
CA ALA A 233 -3.55 7.59 -6.73
C ALA A 233 -2.99 7.83 -5.32
N LEU A 234 -3.47 8.87 -4.62
CA LEU A 234 -3.03 9.23 -3.27
C LEU A 234 -3.70 8.37 -2.18
N GLY A 235 -4.98 8.03 -2.32
CA GLY A 235 -5.76 7.32 -1.30
C GLY A 235 -5.09 6.03 -0.79
N PRO A 236 -4.66 5.11 -1.67
CA PRO A 236 -3.98 3.87 -1.29
C PRO A 236 -2.64 4.05 -0.57
N LEU A 237 -2.05 5.26 -0.58
CA LEU A 237 -0.82 5.56 0.16
C LEU A 237 -1.09 5.87 1.64
N CYS A 238 -2.34 6.11 2.04
CA CYS A 238 -2.69 6.48 3.42
C CYS A 238 -2.15 5.47 4.45
N PRO A 239 -2.32 4.14 4.30
CA PRO A 239 -1.81 3.16 5.26
C PRO A 239 -0.29 3.11 5.37
N GLN A 240 0.43 3.73 4.43
CA GLN A 240 1.89 3.85 4.47
C GLN A 240 2.39 5.13 5.14
N ILE A 241 1.47 6.03 5.52
CA ILE A 241 1.76 7.38 5.97
C ILE A 241 1.25 7.58 7.40
N VAL A 242 -0.01 7.24 7.67
CA VAL A 242 -0.60 7.46 9.01
C VAL A 242 -0.09 6.42 10.01
N ALA A 243 0.01 6.80 11.27
CA ALA A 243 0.50 5.91 12.32
C ALA A 243 -0.49 4.82 12.72
N ASP A 244 -1.79 5.07 12.56
CA ASP A 244 -2.84 4.07 12.67
C ASP A 244 -3.40 3.78 11.26
N PRO A 245 -2.83 2.81 10.52
CA PRO A 245 -3.21 2.56 9.13
C PRO A 245 -4.66 2.08 8.97
N PHE A 246 -5.29 1.55 10.04
CA PHE A 246 -6.69 1.10 10.01
C PHE A 246 -7.68 2.27 10.08
N SER A 247 -7.21 3.48 10.39
CA SER A 247 -8.02 4.70 10.29
C SER A 247 -8.21 5.18 8.85
N CYS A 248 -7.45 4.65 7.88
CA CYS A 248 -7.60 4.96 6.47
C CYS A 248 -8.83 4.28 5.86
N MET A 249 -9.36 4.86 4.78
CA MET A 249 -10.29 4.16 3.90
C MET A 249 -9.49 3.38 2.85
N PHE A 250 -9.78 2.09 2.74
CA PHE A 250 -9.23 1.22 1.71
C PHE A 250 -10.35 0.34 1.15
N ASN A 251 -10.16 -0.20 -0.05
CA ASN A 251 -11.08 -1.20 -0.55
C ASN A 251 -10.91 -2.46 0.28
N THR A 252 -12.02 -3.04 0.69
CA THR A 252 -11.99 -4.32 1.39
C THR A 252 -12.91 -5.32 0.73
N GLN A 253 -12.53 -6.59 0.86
CA GLN A 253 -13.37 -7.71 0.50
C GLN A 253 -13.33 -8.77 1.60
N ASP A 254 -14.43 -9.49 1.77
CA ASP A 254 -14.47 -10.59 2.73
C ASP A 254 -14.10 -11.90 2.02
N LEU A 255 -13.01 -12.51 2.48
CA LEU A 255 -12.67 -13.89 2.19
C LEU A 255 -13.16 -14.79 3.33
N VAL A 256 -14.15 -15.62 3.03
CA VAL A 256 -14.76 -16.53 4.02
C VAL A 256 -14.19 -17.93 3.87
N LEU A 257 -13.49 -18.39 4.89
CA LEU A 257 -12.88 -19.72 4.99
C LEU A 257 -13.72 -20.58 5.93
N GLU A 258 -14.20 -21.72 5.44
CA GLU A 258 -15.10 -22.58 6.21
C GLU A 258 -14.68 -24.05 6.20
N SER A 259 -14.79 -24.66 7.37
CA SER A 259 -14.73 -26.12 7.55
C SER A 259 -15.93 -26.52 8.41
N LEU A 260 -16.95 -27.09 7.77
CA LEU A 260 -18.24 -27.42 8.38
C LEU A 260 -18.36 -28.93 8.60
N GLY A 261 -19.01 -29.32 9.69
CA GLY A 261 -19.25 -30.73 10.04
C GLY A 261 -17.96 -31.51 10.29
N VAL A 262 -16.93 -30.84 10.81
CA VAL A 262 -15.61 -31.41 11.17
C VAL A 262 -15.76 -32.53 12.20
N ASN A 263 -16.64 -32.34 13.19
CA ASN A 263 -16.99 -33.31 14.24
C ASN A 263 -15.77 -34.03 14.85
N THR A 264 -14.72 -33.26 15.17
CA THR A 264 -13.45 -33.79 15.67
C THR A 264 -13.32 -33.56 17.16
N GLU A 265 -12.87 -34.59 17.89
CA GLU A 265 -12.69 -34.56 19.34
C GLU A 265 -11.59 -33.58 19.75
N ILE A 266 -11.88 -32.76 20.76
CA ILE A 266 -10.92 -31.85 21.39
C ILE A 266 -10.12 -32.66 22.42
N PRO A 267 -8.77 -32.63 22.41
CA PRO A 267 -7.95 -33.32 23.38
C PRO A 267 -8.23 -32.87 24.84
N ASP A 268 -8.86 -33.75 25.62
CA ASP A 268 -9.21 -33.56 27.04
C ASP A 268 -7.97 -33.38 27.94
N ASN A 269 -7.97 -32.34 28.77
CA ASN A 269 -6.89 -31.98 29.70
C ASN A 269 -5.48 -31.97 29.06
N ALA A 270 -5.40 -31.56 27.81
CA ALA A 270 -4.15 -31.60 27.05
C ALA A 270 -3.49 -30.23 26.95
N TYR A 271 -4.29 -29.15 27.01
CA TYR A 271 -3.79 -27.81 26.75
C TYR A 271 -2.69 -27.40 27.72
N ASN A 272 -1.58 -26.89 27.18
CA ASN A 272 -0.39 -26.53 27.96
C ASN A 272 0.19 -25.14 27.60
N GLY A 273 -0.59 -24.31 26.90
CA GLY A 273 -0.17 -23.01 26.38
C GLY A 273 0.28 -23.03 24.91
N ALA A 274 0.65 -24.20 24.37
CA ALA A 274 1.18 -24.34 23.00
C ALA A 274 0.17 -24.94 22.02
N LEU A 275 0.24 -24.52 20.75
CA LEU A 275 -0.67 -24.98 19.69
C LEU A 275 -0.58 -26.50 19.43
N ASP A 276 0.57 -27.12 19.66
CA ASP A 276 0.76 -28.57 19.47
C ASP A 276 -0.01 -29.44 20.47
N SER A 277 -0.50 -28.84 21.56
CA SER A 277 -1.39 -29.46 22.54
C SER A 277 -2.87 -29.32 22.19
N MET A 278 -3.20 -28.51 21.18
CA MET A 278 -4.58 -28.19 20.77
C MET A 278 -5.04 -29.06 19.59
N LEU A 279 -6.36 -29.14 19.39
CA LEU A 279 -6.93 -29.54 18.10
C LEU A 279 -6.87 -28.34 17.15
N CYS A 280 -6.24 -28.47 15.99
CA CYS A 280 -6.21 -27.43 14.96
C CYS A 280 -6.88 -27.87 13.67
N VAL A 281 -7.60 -26.94 13.03
CA VAL A 281 -8.17 -27.07 11.68
C VAL A 281 -7.44 -26.12 10.76
N ASP A 282 -6.85 -26.66 9.70
CA ASP A 282 -6.18 -25.89 8.65
C ASP A 282 -7.21 -25.36 7.63
N LEU A 283 -7.07 -24.09 7.28
CA LEU A 283 -7.86 -23.36 6.29
C LEU A 283 -6.88 -22.76 5.26
N GLU A 284 -6.97 -23.19 4.01
CA GLU A 284 -6.02 -22.80 2.95
C GLU A 284 -6.54 -21.59 2.16
N VAL A 285 -5.72 -20.56 2.06
CA VAL A 285 -5.91 -19.39 1.17
C VAL A 285 -4.97 -19.52 -0.02
N MET A 286 -5.52 -19.42 -1.23
CA MET A 286 -4.76 -19.49 -2.48
C MET A 286 -4.85 -18.13 -3.18
N ASP A 287 -3.73 -17.68 -3.75
CA ASP A 287 -3.68 -16.52 -4.64
C ASP A 287 -4.58 -16.74 -5.87
N ASP A 288 -5.59 -15.88 -6.04
CA ASP A 288 -6.50 -15.90 -7.17
C ASP A 288 -6.24 -14.78 -8.19
N GLY A 289 -5.23 -13.94 -7.93
CA GLY A 289 -4.78 -12.85 -8.78
C GLY A 289 -5.67 -11.60 -8.79
N ASP A 290 -6.56 -11.44 -7.82
CA ASP A 290 -7.42 -10.25 -7.70
C ASP A 290 -6.74 -9.03 -7.05
N GLY A 291 -5.60 -9.25 -6.38
CA GLY A 291 -4.77 -8.23 -5.75
C GLY A 291 -5.12 -7.91 -4.29
N PHE A 292 -6.06 -8.62 -3.68
CA PHE A 292 -6.47 -8.47 -2.26
C PHE A 292 -5.71 -9.46 -1.37
N ASP A 293 -4.40 -9.32 -1.29
CA ASP A 293 -3.54 -10.30 -0.60
C ASP A 293 -3.15 -9.90 0.82
N THR A 294 -3.71 -8.81 1.36
CA THR A 294 -3.35 -8.27 2.67
C THR A 294 -4.55 -8.25 3.60
N VAL A 295 -4.41 -8.77 4.81
CA VAL A 295 -5.47 -8.74 5.82
C VAL A 295 -5.59 -7.31 6.38
N ALA A 296 -6.79 -6.77 6.42
CA ALA A 296 -7.14 -5.57 7.17
C ALA A 296 -7.71 -5.91 8.55
N ASN A 297 -8.60 -6.91 8.62
CA ASN A 297 -9.15 -7.42 9.88
C ASN A 297 -9.57 -8.90 9.70
N ALA A 298 -9.94 -9.58 10.79
CA ALA A 298 -10.50 -10.92 10.76
C ALA A 298 -11.64 -11.07 11.78
N SER A 299 -12.49 -12.07 11.56
CA SER A 299 -13.48 -12.51 12.55
C SER A 299 -13.60 -14.03 12.53
N LEU A 300 -13.94 -14.61 13.67
CA LEU A 300 -13.99 -16.06 13.86
C LEU A 300 -15.34 -16.49 14.42
N GLU A 301 -16.05 -17.36 13.72
CA GLU A 301 -17.27 -18.01 14.19
C GLU A 301 -17.02 -19.51 14.40
N LEU A 302 -17.46 -20.02 15.55
CA LEU A 302 -17.21 -21.40 15.98
C LEU A 302 -18.49 -22.10 16.42
N GLY A 303 -18.74 -23.27 15.83
CA GLY A 303 -19.67 -24.26 16.32
C GLY A 303 -18.94 -25.30 17.15
N VAL A 304 -19.09 -25.25 18.47
CA VAL A 304 -18.43 -26.17 19.42
C VAL A 304 -19.49 -26.91 20.22
N MET A 305 -19.29 -28.22 20.41
CA MET A 305 -20.01 -29.02 21.40
C MET A 305 -19.06 -29.29 22.56
N HIS A 306 -19.21 -28.61 23.69
CA HIS A 306 -18.32 -28.85 24.82
C HIS A 306 -19.02 -28.45 26.13
N PRO A 307 -19.02 -29.30 27.16
CA PRO A 307 -19.48 -28.92 28.49
C PRO A 307 -18.41 -28.09 29.19
N TRP A 308 -18.76 -26.93 29.74
CA TRP A 308 -17.84 -26.01 30.44
C TRP A 308 -16.90 -25.23 29.51
N VAL A 309 -17.42 -24.11 29.01
CA VAL A 309 -16.67 -23.15 28.20
C VAL A 309 -15.42 -22.63 28.91
N GLY A 310 -15.40 -22.59 30.25
CA GLY A 310 -14.27 -22.19 31.08
C GLY A 310 -13.02 -23.06 30.98
N ASP A 311 -13.10 -24.22 30.35
CA ASP A 311 -11.96 -25.10 30.12
C ASP A 311 -11.28 -24.85 28.78
N LEU A 312 -11.92 -24.06 27.91
CA LEU A 312 -11.49 -23.86 26.53
C LEU A 312 -10.58 -22.66 26.36
N THR A 313 -9.54 -22.85 25.55
CA THR A 313 -8.72 -21.78 24.97
C THR A 313 -8.79 -21.86 23.45
N ILE A 314 -8.98 -20.72 22.79
CA ILE A 314 -9.18 -20.63 21.34
C ILE A 314 -8.12 -19.71 20.74
N LYS A 315 -7.38 -20.21 19.74
CA LYS A 315 -6.30 -19.49 19.07
C LYS A 315 -6.42 -19.57 17.56
N VAL A 316 -5.95 -18.53 16.87
CA VAL A 316 -5.80 -18.48 15.42
C VAL A 316 -4.32 -18.25 15.08
N GLU A 317 -3.78 -19.05 14.16
CA GLU A 317 -2.42 -18.90 13.64
C GLU A 317 -2.48 -18.47 12.17
N ALA A 318 -1.81 -17.37 11.84
CA ALA A 318 -1.64 -16.89 10.47
C ALA A 318 -0.51 -17.65 9.75
N PRO A 319 -0.44 -17.60 8.39
CA PRO A 319 0.59 -18.28 7.61
C PRO A 319 2.04 -17.90 7.97
N ASP A 320 2.24 -16.69 8.50
CA ASP A 320 3.55 -16.20 8.96
C ASP A 320 3.95 -16.69 10.36
N GLY A 321 3.10 -17.49 11.01
CA GLY A 321 3.29 -18.02 12.37
C GLY A 321 2.80 -17.09 13.49
N THR A 322 2.14 -15.98 13.15
CA THR A 322 1.55 -15.09 14.17
C THR A 322 0.36 -15.78 14.84
N VAL A 323 0.38 -15.80 16.16
CA VAL A 323 -0.68 -16.43 16.97
C VAL A 323 -1.50 -15.37 17.68
N PHE A 324 -2.81 -15.47 17.53
CA PHE A 324 -3.82 -14.65 18.20
C PHE A 324 -4.68 -15.51 19.12
N ALA A 325 -4.88 -15.09 20.37
CA ALA A 325 -5.79 -15.77 21.30
C ALA A 325 -7.13 -15.02 21.36
N ALA A 326 -8.20 -15.67 20.88
CA ALA A 326 -9.54 -15.08 20.87
C ALA A 326 -10.21 -15.14 22.24
N MET A 327 -9.88 -16.16 23.04
CA MET A 327 -10.46 -16.45 24.35
C MET A 327 -9.52 -17.37 25.13
N SER A 328 -9.40 -17.19 26.44
CA SER A 328 -8.70 -18.16 27.29
C SER A 328 -9.43 -18.36 28.61
N ARG A 329 -10.14 -19.50 28.72
CA ARG A 329 -10.76 -19.96 29.97
C ARG A 329 -11.68 -18.93 30.63
N PRO A 330 -12.82 -18.60 30.01
CA PRO A 330 -13.73 -17.56 30.48
C PRO A 330 -14.07 -17.64 31.96
N THR A 331 -14.14 -16.48 32.59
CA THR A 331 -14.40 -16.20 34.00
C THR A 331 -13.30 -16.65 34.98
N LEU A 332 -12.18 -17.18 34.48
CA LEU A 332 -11.00 -17.49 35.27
C LEU A 332 -9.92 -16.43 35.02
N PRO A 333 -9.56 -15.60 36.03
CA PRO A 333 -8.37 -14.77 35.94
C PRO A 333 -7.12 -15.66 36.09
N GLU A 334 -6.70 -16.29 35.00
CA GLU A 334 -5.54 -17.17 34.93
C GLU A 334 -4.23 -16.41 35.18
N ALA A 335 -3.29 -17.04 35.90
CA ALA A 335 -1.98 -16.42 36.16
C ALA A 335 -0.99 -16.62 34.99
N ALA A 336 -1.23 -17.63 34.15
CA ALA A 336 -0.44 -17.97 32.98
C ALA A 336 -1.29 -18.77 31.99
N ASP A 337 -1.00 -18.61 30.70
CA ASP A 337 -1.57 -19.38 29.60
C ASP A 337 -0.89 -20.76 29.50
N ASP A 338 -1.20 -21.66 30.45
CA ASP A 338 -0.56 -22.97 30.59
C ASP A 338 -1.53 -24.14 30.87
N GLY A 339 -2.83 -23.87 30.94
CA GLY A 339 -3.88 -24.87 31.18
C GLY A 339 -3.88 -25.49 32.59
N THR A 340 -3.08 -25.01 33.55
CA THR A 340 -2.91 -25.71 34.84
C THR A 340 -3.85 -25.27 35.97
N ASP A 341 -4.43 -24.06 35.88
CA ASP A 341 -5.34 -23.53 36.90
C ASP A 341 -6.72 -24.21 36.85
N CYS A 342 -7.54 -24.00 37.87
CA CYS A 342 -8.95 -24.39 37.89
C CYS A 342 -9.77 -23.28 38.56
N CYS A 343 -10.96 -22.94 38.09
CA CYS A 343 -11.69 -23.38 36.89
C CYS A 343 -12.47 -22.15 36.36
N GLY A 344 -12.77 -22.13 35.06
CA GLY A 344 -13.62 -21.09 34.47
C GLY A 344 -15.11 -21.39 34.60
N ASP A 345 -15.91 -20.85 33.69
CA ASP A 345 -17.37 -20.95 33.71
C ASP A 345 -17.89 -22.34 33.33
N SER A 346 -18.96 -22.78 34.01
CA SER A 346 -19.58 -24.10 33.86
C SER A 346 -20.69 -24.17 32.80
N SER A 347 -20.87 -23.13 32.00
CA SER A 347 -21.85 -23.10 30.91
C SER A 347 -21.37 -23.91 29.72
N ASP A 348 -22.31 -24.44 28.94
CA ASP A 348 -22.02 -25.29 27.79
C ASP A 348 -21.90 -24.46 26.51
N LEU A 349 -21.12 -24.96 25.55
CA LEU A 349 -21.22 -24.59 24.14
C LEU A 349 -21.99 -25.67 23.39
N ALA A 350 -22.87 -25.23 22.48
CA ALA A 350 -23.59 -26.13 21.60
C ALA A 350 -23.45 -25.68 20.14
N PRO A 351 -23.21 -26.59 19.18
CA PRO A 351 -22.89 -26.22 17.81
C PRO A 351 -24.08 -25.59 17.07
N GLY A 352 -25.31 -25.82 17.54
CA GLY A 352 -26.50 -25.15 17.01
C GLY A 352 -26.63 -23.67 17.38
N ASN A 353 -25.77 -23.15 18.26
CA ASN A 353 -25.72 -21.74 18.68
C ASN A 353 -24.24 -21.31 18.68
N PRO A 354 -23.65 -21.08 17.48
CA PRO A 354 -22.24 -20.74 17.38
C PRO A 354 -21.94 -19.40 18.07
N VAL A 355 -20.70 -19.25 18.51
CA VAL A 355 -20.17 -18.01 19.07
C VAL A 355 -19.26 -17.33 18.05
N THR A 356 -19.31 -16.01 17.99
CA THR A 356 -18.55 -15.18 17.07
C THR A 356 -17.59 -14.30 17.86
N PHE A 357 -16.34 -14.24 17.43
CA PHE A 357 -15.31 -13.33 17.91
C PHE A 357 -15.03 -12.29 16.82
N VAL A 358 -15.17 -11.02 17.17
CA VAL A 358 -14.98 -9.88 16.25
C VAL A 358 -14.49 -8.67 17.03
N ASP A 359 -13.58 -7.90 16.44
CA ASP A 359 -13.11 -6.65 17.05
C ASP A 359 -14.29 -5.71 17.33
N GLY A 360 -14.34 -5.16 18.54
CA GLY A 360 -15.45 -4.33 18.99
C GLY A 360 -16.77 -5.06 19.23
N GLY A 361 -16.75 -6.40 19.33
CA GLY A 361 -17.91 -7.21 19.69
C GLY A 361 -18.59 -6.76 21.00
N MET A 362 -19.84 -7.17 21.20
CA MET A 362 -20.69 -6.61 22.27
C MET A 362 -20.32 -7.06 23.69
N PHE A 363 -19.73 -8.26 23.84
CA PHE A 363 -19.49 -8.89 25.13
C PHE A 363 -18.02 -9.30 25.27
N ASP A 364 -17.52 -9.33 26.51
CA ASP A 364 -16.14 -9.74 26.81
C ASP A 364 -16.02 -11.27 26.74
N ALA A 365 -15.13 -11.80 25.90
CA ALA A 365 -14.88 -13.24 25.82
C ALA A 365 -14.49 -13.85 27.18
N GLU A 366 -13.78 -13.11 28.04
CA GLU A 366 -13.41 -13.57 29.39
C GLU A 366 -14.58 -13.52 30.39
N GLN A 367 -15.74 -13.01 29.99
CA GLN A 367 -16.98 -13.05 30.78
C GLN A 367 -18.01 -14.02 30.22
N MET A 368 -17.66 -14.76 29.16
CA MET A 368 -18.54 -15.71 28.50
C MET A 368 -19.10 -16.72 29.52
N GLY A 369 -20.41 -16.96 29.47
CA GLY A 369 -21.10 -17.85 30.40
C GLY A 369 -21.37 -17.27 31.79
N GLY A 370 -20.70 -16.19 32.21
CA GLY A 370 -20.80 -15.66 33.59
C GLY A 370 -22.19 -15.15 34.03
N THR A 371 -23.16 -15.04 33.10
CA THR A 371 -24.57 -14.71 33.41
C THR A 371 -25.47 -15.93 33.53
N LEU A 372 -24.94 -17.12 33.27
CA LEU A 372 -25.65 -18.38 33.17
C LEU A 372 -25.36 -19.28 34.38
N GLY A 373 -26.26 -20.24 34.59
CA GLY A 373 -26.07 -21.34 35.52
C GLY A 373 -25.55 -22.60 34.81
N ASN A 374 -25.15 -23.59 35.60
CA ASN A 374 -24.60 -24.86 35.11
C ASN A 374 -25.49 -25.53 34.05
N MET A 375 -24.87 -26.06 32.99
CA MET A 375 -25.48 -26.73 31.82
C MET A 375 -26.37 -25.84 30.94
N GLN A 376 -26.37 -24.52 31.18
CA GLN A 376 -27.00 -23.59 30.25
C GLN A 376 -26.04 -23.28 29.11
N VAL A 377 -26.59 -23.06 27.93
CA VAL A 377 -25.83 -22.90 26.68
C VAL A 377 -25.63 -21.41 26.41
N VAL A 378 -24.37 -21.00 26.23
CA VAL A 378 -23.99 -19.65 25.79
C VAL A 378 -24.66 -19.32 24.45
N CYS A 379 -25.00 -18.07 24.20
CA CYS A 379 -25.78 -17.59 23.05
C CYS A 379 -27.25 -18.03 23.06
N LEU A 380 -27.56 -19.29 23.40
CA LEU A 380 -28.93 -19.79 23.46
C LEU A 380 -29.73 -19.27 24.66
N ASN A 381 -29.09 -19.18 25.83
CA ASN A 381 -29.79 -18.90 27.09
C ASN A 381 -29.60 -17.47 27.61
N ASP A 382 -28.56 -16.77 27.18
CA ASP A 382 -28.27 -15.37 27.55
C ASP A 382 -28.34 -14.39 26.36
N ASN A 383 -28.52 -14.89 25.13
CA ASN A 383 -28.42 -14.11 23.89
C ASN A 383 -27.07 -13.39 23.71
N GLN A 384 -26.00 -13.89 24.33
CA GLN A 384 -24.63 -13.40 24.13
C GLN A 384 -23.94 -14.32 23.11
N CYS A 385 -23.92 -13.89 21.85
CA CYS A 385 -23.38 -14.69 20.73
C CYS A 385 -22.12 -14.07 20.12
N GLU A 386 -21.90 -12.77 20.30
CA GLU A 386 -20.82 -12.01 19.69
C GLU A 386 -19.94 -11.38 20.77
N PHE A 387 -18.66 -11.71 20.73
CA PHE A 387 -17.69 -11.34 21.76
C PHE A 387 -16.54 -10.57 21.13
N PHE A 388 -16.08 -9.51 21.80
CA PHE A 388 -14.75 -8.99 21.50
C PHE A 388 -13.69 -9.97 22.04
N PRO A 389 -12.61 -10.19 21.30
CA PRO A 389 -11.54 -11.08 21.76
C PRO A 389 -10.95 -10.63 23.09
N ASN A 390 -10.58 -11.60 23.93
CA ASN A 390 -9.82 -11.32 25.12
C ASN A 390 -8.89 -12.49 25.41
N LYS A 391 -7.59 -12.21 25.41
CA LYS A 391 -6.52 -13.21 25.42
C LYS A 391 -6.24 -13.81 26.81
N GLY A 392 -6.88 -13.32 27.87
CA GLY A 392 -6.53 -13.69 29.24
C GLY A 392 -5.04 -13.44 29.51
N SER A 393 -4.30 -14.48 29.93
CA SER A 393 -2.85 -14.40 30.14
C SER A 393 -2.00 -14.81 28.92
N ALA A 394 -2.62 -15.09 27.77
CA ALA A 394 -1.90 -15.47 26.55
C ALA A 394 -1.08 -14.29 25.99
N ILE A 395 0.05 -14.62 25.37
CA ILE A 395 0.91 -13.64 24.69
C ILE A 395 0.43 -13.48 23.24
N SER A 396 -0.49 -12.55 23.02
CA SER A 396 -0.94 -12.12 21.68
C SER A 396 -1.30 -10.63 21.67
N ALA A 397 -1.66 -10.11 20.49
CA ALA A 397 -2.34 -8.82 20.38
C ALA A 397 -3.73 -8.86 21.04
N ASP A 398 -4.32 -7.69 21.27
CA ASP A 398 -5.63 -7.55 21.93
C ASP A 398 -6.81 -7.68 20.93
N GLU A 399 -6.58 -7.39 19.66
CA GLU A 399 -7.59 -7.36 18.58
C GLU A 399 -7.06 -8.10 17.33
N PHE A 400 -7.97 -8.62 16.51
CA PHE A 400 -7.65 -9.27 15.23
C PHE A 400 -6.94 -8.31 14.27
N GLY A 401 -7.42 -7.07 14.13
CA GLY A 401 -6.79 -6.04 13.30
C GLY A 401 -5.35 -5.75 13.74
N MET A 402 -5.07 -5.73 15.05
CA MET A 402 -3.71 -5.57 15.56
C MET A 402 -2.83 -6.80 15.33
N ALA A 403 -3.41 -8.01 15.38
CA ALA A 403 -2.68 -9.26 15.20
C ALA A 403 -2.32 -9.51 13.74
N PHE A 404 -3.28 -9.27 12.84
CA PHE A 404 -3.23 -9.73 11.45
C PHE A 404 -3.21 -8.61 10.44
N GLY A 405 -3.64 -7.41 10.79
CA GLY A 405 -3.71 -6.31 9.86
C GLY A 405 -2.33 -5.95 9.29
N GLY A 406 -2.28 -5.74 7.98
CA GLY A 406 -1.05 -5.50 7.21
C GLY A 406 -0.25 -6.76 6.86
N LYS A 407 -0.67 -7.94 7.30
CA LYS A 407 -0.02 -9.22 6.96
C LYS A 407 -0.61 -9.84 5.71
N GLY A 408 0.20 -10.65 5.02
CA GLY A 408 -0.27 -11.42 3.87
C GLY A 408 -1.34 -12.45 4.27
N SER A 409 -2.43 -12.53 3.51
CA SER A 409 -3.52 -13.48 3.74
C SER A 409 -3.23 -14.87 3.15
N ILE A 410 -2.42 -14.95 2.08
CA ILE A 410 -2.14 -16.19 1.36
C ILE A 410 -1.38 -17.22 2.23
N GLY A 411 -1.86 -18.45 2.21
CA GLY A 411 -1.26 -19.60 2.88
C GLY A 411 -2.20 -20.30 3.85
N THR A 412 -1.61 -21.11 4.73
CA THR A 412 -2.36 -21.93 5.68
C THR A 412 -2.64 -21.15 6.95
N TRP A 413 -3.92 -20.89 7.21
CA TRP A 413 -4.43 -20.41 8.50
C TRP A 413 -4.82 -21.59 9.36
N ARG A 414 -4.59 -21.51 10.68
CA ARG A 414 -5.04 -22.55 11.62
C ARG A 414 -5.96 -21.97 12.67
N VAL A 415 -7.07 -22.63 12.90
CA VAL A 415 -7.94 -22.36 14.06
C VAL A 415 -7.79 -23.51 15.04
N CYS A 416 -7.35 -23.20 16.25
CA CYS A 416 -6.99 -24.17 17.27
C CYS A 416 -7.85 -24.01 18.52
N ILE A 417 -8.30 -25.14 19.08
CA ILE A 417 -9.06 -25.22 20.32
C ILE A 417 -8.40 -26.21 21.28
N GLY A 418 -8.15 -25.76 22.51
CA GLY A 418 -7.52 -26.52 23.57
C GLY A 418 -8.45 -26.66 24.76
N ASP A 419 -8.37 -27.79 25.43
CA ASP A 419 -9.15 -28.10 26.63
C ASP A 419 -8.19 -28.38 27.81
N SER A 420 -8.42 -27.64 28.90
CA SER A 420 -7.65 -27.68 30.15
C SER A 420 -8.39 -28.42 31.28
N GLY A 421 -9.68 -28.71 31.10
CA GLY A 421 -10.53 -29.41 32.04
C GLY A 421 -10.28 -30.90 32.01
N THR A 422 -10.58 -31.62 33.10
CA THR A 422 -10.50 -33.09 33.10
C THR A 422 -11.89 -33.71 33.10
N GLY A 423 -12.22 -34.46 32.06
CA GLY A 423 -13.43 -35.26 31.98
C GLY A 423 -14.63 -34.55 31.36
N ASP A 424 -14.44 -33.28 30.98
CA ASP A 424 -15.40 -32.45 30.28
C ASP A 424 -15.04 -32.48 28.78
N VAL A 425 -15.50 -33.53 28.08
CA VAL A 425 -15.09 -33.79 26.69
C VAL A 425 -15.99 -33.12 25.66
N GLY A 426 -15.40 -32.60 24.58
CA GLY A 426 -16.14 -31.96 23.50
C GLY A 426 -15.57 -32.17 22.10
N GLN A 427 -16.23 -31.55 21.13
CA GLN A 427 -15.93 -31.62 19.71
C GLN A 427 -16.00 -30.24 19.05
N LEU A 428 -15.05 -29.99 18.16
CA LEU A 428 -15.15 -28.90 17.19
C LEU A 428 -16.00 -29.37 16.02
N VAL A 429 -17.09 -28.65 15.74
CA VAL A 429 -18.07 -29.03 14.72
C VAL A 429 -17.93 -28.16 13.49
N ASP A 430 -17.93 -26.84 13.66
CA ASP A 430 -17.90 -25.89 12.55
C ASP A 430 -16.87 -24.78 12.85
N VAL A 431 -16.10 -24.40 11.84
CA VAL A 431 -15.17 -23.28 11.86
C VAL A 431 -15.46 -22.38 10.67
N ARG A 432 -15.64 -21.09 10.92
CA ARG A 432 -15.67 -20.05 9.90
C ARG A 432 -14.71 -18.93 10.30
N LEU A 433 -13.65 -18.74 9.52
CA LEU A 433 -12.74 -17.61 9.63
C LEU A 433 -13.01 -16.67 8.45
N THR A 434 -13.41 -15.44 8.73
CA THR A 434 -13.56 -14.41 7.71
C THR A 434 -12.36 -13.48 7.79
N LEU A 435 -11.57 -13.40 6.72
CA LEU A 435 -10.54 -12.40 6.55
C LEU A 435 -11.15 -11.24 5.76
N ASN A 436 -11.08 -10.04 6.32
CA ASN A 436 -11.35 -8.83 5.56
C ASN A 436 -10.04 -8.43 4.90
N GLU A 437 -9.90 -8.70 3.61
CA GLU A 437 -8.71 -8.44 2.81
C GLU A 437 -8.77 -7.06 2.16
N THR A 438 -7.62 -6.50 1.82
CA THR A 438 -7.48 -5.21 1.16
C THR A 438 -6.37 -5.23 0.11
N ASP A 439 -6.55 -4.38 -0.91
CA ASP A 439 -5.57 -4.04 -1.94
C ASP A 439 -4.51 -3.04 -1.43
N ALA A 440 -4.67 -2.52 -0.22
CA ALA A 440 -3.75 -1.58 0.39
C ALA A 440 -2.45 -2.25 0.85
N GLN A 441 -1.34 -1.54 0.64
CA GLN A 441 -0.03 -1.94 1.14
C GLN A 441 0.26 -1.23 2.47
N PHE A 442 0.62 -2.00 3.49
CA PHE A 442 0.98 -1.50 4.83
C PHE A 442 2.48 -1.49 5.01
N CYS A 443 2.95 -0.68 5.96
CA CYS A 443 4.35 -0.71 6.36
C CYS A 443 4.65 -1.93 7.25
N PRO A 444 5.80 -2.60 7.04
CA PRO A 444 6.20 -3.79 7.79
C PRO A 444 6.65 -3.53 9.24
#